data_AF-A0A933FEV9-F1
#
_entry.id   AF-A0A933FEV9-F1
#
_cell.length_a   1.000
_cell.length_b   1.000
_cell.length_c   1.000
_cell.angle_alpha   90.00
_cell.angle_beta   90.00
_cell.angle_gamma   90.00
#
_symmetry.space_group_name_H-M   'P 1'
#
loop_
_entity.id
_entity.type
_entity.pdbx_description
1 polymer ?
#
loop_
_entity_poly.entity_id
_entity_poly.type
_entity_poly.pdbx_seq_one_letter_code
_entity_poly.pdbx_strand_id
1 'polypeptide(L)'
;VVVSALYHTVVRLLGARRRLRQSYAMLAYSLVPIVLSVIILLPIELMTFGMYLFTSNPGPEVIKPVSYYILISLDALCAVWTVGLAVAGTRVVHSLTVPRALLAVGIVFTVLLGSFFLGAPAIPVVLEKVF
;
A
#
# COMPACT_ATOMS: atom_id res chain seq x y z
N VAL A 1 -10.56 8.38 -3.28
CA VAL A 1 -10.87 9.49 -4.21
C VAL A 1 -9.62 10.27 -4.59
N VAL A 2 -8.81 10.74 -3.63
CA VAL A 2 -7.57 11.50 -3.91
C VAL A 2 -6.53 10.66 -4.67
N VAL A 3 -6.19 9.46 -4.17
CA VAL A 3 -5.17 8.58 -4.79
C VAL A 3 -5.53 8.19 -6.23
N SER A 4 -6.79 7.87 -6.46
CA SER A 4 -7.34 7.54 -7.78
C SER A 4 -7.34 8.71 -8.75
N ALA A 5 -7.56 9.94 -8.27
CA ALA A 5 -7.45 11.15 -9.09
C ALA A 5 -5.99 11.46 -9.46
N LEU A 6 -5.07 11.31 -8.49
CA LEU A 6 -3.62 11.43 -8.72
C LEU A 6 -3.15 10.42 -9.77
N TYR A 7 -3.47 9.14 -9.58
CA TYR A 7 -3.11 8.07 -10.51
C TYR A 7 -3.65 8.34 -11.92
N HIS A 8 -4.91 8.76 -12.03
CA HIS A 8 -5.48 9.10 -13.33
C HIS A 8 -4.74 10.25 -14.02
N THR A 9 -4.30 11.26 -13.27
CA THR A 9 -3.55 12.39 -13.81
C THR A 9 -2.20 11.93 -14.34
N VAL A 10 -1.47 11.10 -13.58
CA VAL A 10 -0.19 10.50 -14.01
C VAL A 10 -0.36 9.67 -15.28
N VAL A 11 -1.38 8.82 -15.34
CA VAL A 11 -1.64 7.94 -16.49
C VAL A 11 -2.13 8.73 -17.73
N ARG A 12 -2.82 9.84 -17.53
CA ARG A 12 -3.22 10.75 -18.60
C ARG A 12 -2.01 11.48 -19.20
N LEU A 13 -1.06 11.91 -18.37
CA LEU A 13 0.22 12.49 -18.82
C LEU A 13 1.04 11.49 -19.65
N LEU A 14 0.94 10.20 -19.33
CA LEU A 14 1.58 9.10 -20.07
C LEU A 14 0.84 8.69 -21.36
N GLY A 15 -0.23 9.42 -21.74
CA GLY A 15 -0.91 9.28 -23.03
C GLY A 15 -2.17 8.41 -23.03
N ALA A 16 -2.68 7.99 -21.88
CA ALA A 16 -3.91 7.20 -21.84
C ALA A 16 -5.18 8.07 -21.96
N ARG A 17 -6.15 7.63 -22.77
CA ARG A 17 -7.44 8.34 -23.02
C ARG A 17 -8.65 7.73 -22.28
N ARG A 18 -8.43 6.87 -21.30
CA ARG A 18 -9.50 6.16 -20.58
C ARG A 18 -10.20 7.06 -19.55
N ARG A 19 -11.41 6.70 -19.12
CA ARG A 19 -12.21 7.49 -18.16
C ARG A 19 -11.72 7.26 -16.72
N LEU A 20 -11.85 8.26 -15.86
CA LEU A 20 -11.56 8.19 -14.42
C LEU A 20 -12.12 6.92 -13.77
N ARG A 21 -13.39 6.59 -14.05
CA ARG A 21 -14.09 5.41 -13.50
C ARG A 21 -13.35 4.09 -13.71
N GLN A 22 -12.62 3.95 -14.82
CA GLN A 22 -11.85 2.74 -15.11
C GLN A 22 -10.57 2.67 -14.25
N SER A 23 -9.92 3.81 -14.03
CA SER A 23 -8.77 3.91 -13.11
C SER A 23 -9.18 3.61 -11.66
N TYR A 24 -10.39 4.04 -11.24
CA TYR A 24 -10.95 3.66 -9.94
C TYR A 24 -11.14 2.15 -9.78
N ALA A 25 -11.83 1.52 -10.74
CA ALA A 25 -12.10 0.07 -10.68
C ALA A 25 -10.80 -0.75 -10.67
N MET A 26 -9.82 -0.33 -11.47
CA MET A 26 -8.51 -0.96 -11.54
C MET A 26 -7.75 -0.87 -10.20
N LEU A 27 -7.69 0.31 -9.59
CA LEU A 27 -7.01 0.49 -8.30
C LEU A 27 -7.73 -0.27 -7.17
N ALA A 28 -9.06 -0.24 -7.14
CA ALA A 28 -9.86 -1.00 -6.18
C ALA A 28 -9.57 -2.49 -6.28
N TYR A 29 -9.51 -3.03 -7.50
CA TYR A 29 -9.16 -4.44 -7.72
C TYR A 29 -7.72 -4.76 -7.31
N SER A 30 -6.79 -3.84 -7.56
CA SER A 30 -5.37 -4.05 -7.21
C SER A 30 -5.16 -4.12 -5.70
N LEU A 31 -5.99 -3.43 -4.90
CA LEU A 31 -5.92 -3.40 -3.43
C LEU A 31 -6.53 -4.63 -2.73
N VAL A 32 -7.15 -5.55 -3.48
CA VAL A 32 -7.77 -6.75 -2.92
C VAL A 32 -6.81 -7.57 -2.03
N PRO A 33 -5.53 -7.81 -2.40
CA PRO A 33 -4.62 -8.58 -1.54
C PRO A 33 -4.33 -7.89 -0.21
N ILE A 34 -4.26 -6.56 -0.15
CA ILE A 34 -4.12 -5.81 1.11
C ILE A 34 -5.36 -5.99 1.97
N VAL A 35 -6.55 -5.90 1.38
CA VAL A 35 -7.81 -6.13 2.12
C VAL A 35 -7.84 -7.54 2.70
N LEU A 36 -7.36 -8.55 1.96
CA LEU A 36 -7.24 -9.92 2.46
C LEU A 36 -6.25 -10.03 3.63
N SER A 37 -5.08 -9.39 3.54
CA SER A 37 -4.13 -9.30 4.64
C SER A 37 -4.78 -8.68 5.89
N VAL A 38 -5.46 -7.54 5.75
CA VAL A 38 -6.12 -6.87 6.87
C VAL A 38 -7.27 -7.70 7.48
N ILE A 39 -8.02 -8.44 6.67
CA ILE A 39 -9.15 -9.25 7.19
C ILE A 39 -8.68 -10.56 7.80
N ILE A 40 -7.61 -11.16 7.29
CA ILE A 40 -7.17 -12.51 7.66
C ILE A 40 -5.89 -12.46 8.50
N LEU A 41 -4.83 -11.82 8.01
CA LEU A 41 -3.53 -11.80 8.69
C LEU A 41 -3.56 -10.94 9.94
N LEU A 42 -4.17 -9.75 9.90
CA LEU A 42 -4.20 -8.86 11.06
C LEU A 42 -4.88 -9.50 12.30
N PRO A 43 -6.05 -10.17 12.22
CA PRO A 43 -6.57 -10.91 13.38
C PRO A 43 -5.65 -12.03 13.86
N ILE A 44 -4.96 -12.73 12.96
CA ILE A 44 -4.00 -13.78 13.32
C ILE A 44 -2.79 -13.18 14.04
N GLU A 45 -2.29 -12.04 13.59
CA GLU A 45 -1.22 -11.28 14.24
C GLU A 45 -1.65 -10.82 15.65
N LEU A 46 -2.87 -10.30 15.77
CA LEU A 46 -3.43 -9.91 17.06
C LEU A 46 -3.64 -11.10 18.00
N MET A 47 -4.03 -12.27 17.50
CA MET A 47 -4.12 -13.49 18.33
C MET A 47 -2.73 -14.01 18.73
N THR A 48 -1.74 -13.85 17.86
CA THR A 48 -0.39 -14.42 18.05
C THR A 48 0.49 -13.56 18.94
N PHE A 49 0.49 -12.25 18.72
CA PHE A 49 1.31 -11.25 19.40
C PHE A 49 0.53 -10.38 20.38
N GLY A 50 -0.78 -10.19 20.17
CA GLY A 50 -1.61 -9.39 21.06
C GLY A 50 -1.08 -7.98 21.27
N MET A 51 -0.90 -7.58 22.53
CA MET A 51 -0.35 -6.27 22.88
C MET A 51 1.09 -6.07 22.38
N TYR A 52 1.84 -7.15 22.15
CA TYR A 52 3.22 -7.03 21.71
C TYR A 52 3.34 -6.51 20.28
N LEU A 53 2.29 -6.62 19.46
CA LEU A 53 2.24 -6.02 18.12
C LEU A 53 2.39 -4.48 18.16
N PHE A 54 2.03 -3.86 19.29
CA PHE A 54 2.00 -2.40 19.45
C PHE A 54 3.08 -1.87 20.40
N THR A 55 3.97 -2.71 20.93
CA THR A 55 5.06 -2.30 21.81
C THR A 55 6.41 -2.57 21.17
N SER A 56 7.39 -1.71 21.46
CA SER A 56 8.78 -1.92 21.06
C SER A 56 9.61 -2.56 22.17
N ASN A 57 9.03 -2.81 23.36
CA ASN A 57 9.76 -3.32 24.52
C ASN A 57 8.95 -4.36 25.31
N PRO A 58 9.19 -5.67 25.14
CA PRO A 58 9.93 -6.33 24.06
C PRO A 58 9.09 -6.47 22.77
N GLY A 59 9.74 -6.35 21.60
CA GLY A 59 9.08 -6.44 20.28
C GLY A 59 8.63 -7.85 19.89
N PRO A 60 7.68 -7.99 18.94
CA PRO A 60 7.15 -9.27 18.46
C PRO A 60 8.23 -10.26 17.98
N GLU A 61 9.29 -9.73 17.38
CA GLU A 61 10.42 -10.47 16.82
C GLU A 61 11.24 -11.21 17.89
N VAL A 62 11.24 -10.71 19.13
CA VAL A 62 11.98 -11.33 20.24
C VAL A 62 11.15 -12.43 20.91
N ILE A 63 9.84 -12.23 21.00
CA ILE A 63 8.95 -13.12 21.77
C ILE A 63 8.61 -14.37 20.99
N LYS A 64 8.24 -14.22 19.71
CA LYS A 64 7.86 -15.34 18.81
C LYS A 64 8.48 -15.14 17.42
N PRO A 65 9.81 -15.31 17.29
CA PRO A 65 10.54 -15.01 16.05
C PRO A 65 10.01 -15.80 14.85
N VAL A 66 9.74 -17.09 15.01
CA VAL A 66 9.27 -17.95 13.91
C VAL A 66 7.94 -17.46 13.36
N SER A 67 6.96 -17.22 14.24
CA SER A 67 5.64 -16.72 13.83
C SER A 67 5.74 -15.33 13.21
N TYR A 68 6.60 -14.46 13.76
CA TYR A 68 6.82 -13.11 13.24
C TYR A 68 7.33 -13.12 11.80
N TYR A 69 8.41 -13.86 11.52
CA TYR A 69 8.97 -13.92 10.18
C TYR A 69 8.01 -14.57 9.16
N ILE A 70 7.16 -15.50 9.58
CA ILE A 70 6.14 -16.09 8.70
C ILE A 70 5.07 -15.06 8.35
N LEU A 71 4.50 -14.39 9.35
CA LEU A 71 3.39 -13.46 9.15
C LEU A 71 3.83 -12.22 8.37
N ILE A 72 4.99 -11.64 8.70
CA ILE A 72 5.53 -10.49 7.95
C ILE A 72 5.87 -10.86 6.49
N SER A 73 6.29 -12.10 6.24
CA SER A 73 6.55 -12.57 4.86
C SER A 73 5.26 -12.71 4.07
N LEU A 74 4.17 -13.14 4.71
CA LEU A 74 2.84 -13.21 4.07
C LEU A 74 2.31 -11.81 3.75
N ASP A 75 2.47 -10.85 4.66
CA ASP A 75 2.13 -9.45 4.41
C ASP A 75 2.95 -8.86 3.25
N ALA A 76 4.26 -9.12 3.23
CA ALA A 76 5.13 -8.72 2.12
C ALA A 76 4.68 -9.34 0.80
N LEU A 77 4.24 -10.61 0.80
CA LEU A 77 3.72 -11.27 -0.39
C LEU A 77 2.43 -10.60 -0.89
N CYS A 78 1.50 -10.26 0.00
CA CYS A 78 0.29 -9.51 -0.33
C CYS A 78 0.60 -8.11 -0.90
N ALA A 79 1.60 -7.43 -0.34
CA ALA A 79 2.07 -6.15 -0.86
C ALA A 79 2.67 -6.28 -2.28
N VAL A 80 3.53 -7.26 -2.50
CA VAL A 80 4.11 -7.56 -3.83
C VAL A 80 3.02 -7.91 -4.83
N TRP A 81 2.04 -8.72 -4.43
CA TRP A 81 0.90 -9.09 -5.28
C TRP A 81 0.08 -7.85 -5.67
N THR A 82 -0.17 -6.94 -4.74
CA THR A 82 -0.87 -5.67 -5.00
C THR A 82 -0.16 -4.83 -6.06
N VAL A 83 1.17 -4.71 -5.96
CA VAL A 83 1.99 -4.02 -6.98
C VAL A 83 1.89 -4.73 -8.33
N GLY A 84 1.96 -6.06 -8.34
CA GLY A 84 1.80 -6.87 -9.55
C GLY A 84 0.45 -6.65 -10.25
N LEU A 85 -0.65 -6.65 -9.49
CA LEU A 85 -1.99 -6.36 -10.01
C LEU A 85 -2.12 -4.93 -10.50
N ALA A 86 -1.51 -3.95 -9.82
CA ALA A 86 -1.52 -2.57 -10.26
C ALA A 86 -0.80 -2.42 -11.61
N VAL A 87 0.34 -3.06 -11.82
CA VAL A 87 1.06 -3.02 -13.11
C VAL A 87 0.26 -3.73 -14.20
N ALA A 88 -0.24 -4.95 -13.92
CA ALA A 88 -1.04 -5.71 -14.87
C ALA A 88 -2.35 -4.99 -15.26
N GLY A 89 -3.06 -4.43 -14.28
CA GLY A 89 -4.27 -3.65 -14.48
C GLY A 89 -4.01 -2.39 -15.31
N THR A 90 -2.90 -1.69 -15.04
CA THR A 90 -2.50 -0.51 -15.83
C THR A 90 -2.28 -0.88 -17.29
N ARG A 91 -1.58 -1.99 -17.54
CA ARG A 91 -1.31 -2.49 -18.90
C ARG A 91 -2.61 -2.83 -19.64
N VAL A 92 -3.51 -3.58 -19.02
CA VAL A 92 -4.75 -4.06 -19.66
C VAL A 92 -5.72 -2.90 -19.90
N VAL A 93 -5.97 -2.06 -18.89
CA VAL A 93 -6.98 -1.00 -18.95
C VAL A 93 -6.54 0.16 -19.84
N HIS A 94 -5.27 0.58 -19.73
CA HIS A 94 -4.75 1.75 -20.43
C HIS A 94 -3.97 1.40 -21.70
N SER A 95 -3.80 0.12 -22.03
CA SER A 95 -3.07 -0.38 -23.22
C SER A 95 -1.66 0.23 -23.36
N LEU A 96 -1.01 0.51 -22.22
CA LEU A 96 0.32 1.09 -22.16
C LEU A 96 1.40 0.00 -22.29
N THR A 97 2.58 0.40 -22.75
CA THR A 97 3.77 -0.47 -22.72
C THR A 97 4.18 -0.75 -21.27
N VAL A 98 4.73 -1.95 -21.01
CA VAL A 98 5.20 -2.40 -19.69
C VAL A 98 6.06 -1.35 -18.95
N PRO A 99 7.05 -0.69 -19.58
CA PRO A 99 7.84 0.34 -18.89
C PRO A 99 7.03 1.56 -18.46
N ARG A 100 6.04 1.99 -19.26
CA ARG A 100 5.17 3.13 -18.91
C ARG A 100 4.20 2.76 -17.79
N ALA A 101 3.72 1.52 -17.74
CA ALA A 101 2.90 1.02 -16.66
C ALA A 101 3.68 0.98 -15.33
N LEU A 102 4.92 0.49 -15.36
CA LEU A 102 5.81 0.50 -14.19
C LEU A 102 6.11 1.92 -13.70
N LEU A 103 6.40 2.85 -14.61
CA LEU A 103 6.61 4.27 -14.27
C LEU A 103 5.38 4.90 -13.61
N ALA A 104 4.17 4.67 -14.15
CA ALA A 104 2.95 5.22 -13.59
C ALA A 104 2.72 4.73 -12.15
N VAL A 105 2.87 3.42 -11.93
CA VAL A 105 2.72 2.81 -10.60
C VAL A 105 3.82 3.32 -9.66
N GLY A 106 5.07 3.35 -10.12
CA GLY A 106 6.21 3.82 -9.34
C GLY A 106 6.06 5.27 -8.87
N ILE A 107 5.67 6.20 -9.76
CA ILE A 107 5.43 7.61 -9.41
C ILE A 107 4.35 7.73 -8.33
N VAL A 108 3.27 6.96 -8.46
CA VAL A 108 2.18 7.03 -7.47
C VAL A 108 2.62 6.47 -6.13
N PHE A 109 3.39 5.37 -6.11
CA PHE A 109 3.96 4.83 -4.88
C PHE A 109 4.96 5.78 -4.22
N THR A 110 5.84 6.45 -4.98
CA THR A 110 6.80 7.40 -4.40
C THR A 110 6.12 8.64 -3.86
N VAL A 111 5.06 9.14 -4.51
CA VAL A 111 4.26 10.25 -3.98
C VAL A 111 3.54 9.84 -2.70
N LEU A 112 2.97 8.62 -2.64
CA LEU A 112 2.34 8.10 -1.43
C LEU A 112 3.34 7.95 -0.28
N LEU A 113 4.48 7.31 -0.52
CA LEU A 113 5.55 7.17 0.48
C LEU A 113 6.08 8.53 0.93
N GLY A 114 6.35 9.44 -0.01
CA GLY A 114 6.80 10.80 0.29
C GLY A 114 5.80 11.57 1.16
N SER A 115 4.50 11.45 0.88
CA SER A 115 3.46 12.07 1.70
C SER A 115 3.43 11.52 3.13
N PHE A 116 3.70 10.23 3.31
CA PHE A 116 3.80 9.60 4.63
C PHE A 116 5.01 10.13 5.42
N PHE A 117 6.19 10.21 4.78
CA PHE A 117 7.40 10.73 5.41
C PHE A 117 7.32 12.22 5.74
N LEU A 118 6.63 13.03 4.93
CA LEU A 118 6.37 14.45 5.23
C LEU A 118 5.35 14.64 6.37
N GLY A 119 4.39 13.72 6.51
CA GLY A 119 3.42 13.73 7.61
C GLY A 119 3.99 13.24 8.94
N ALA A 120 4.92 12.29 8.92
CA ALA A 120 5.54 11.70 10.11
C ALA A 120 6.15 12.72 11.11
N PRO A 121 6.90 13.77 10.71
CA PRO A 121 7.43 14.76 11.65
C PRO A 121 6.38 15.76 12.16
N ALA A 122 5.19 15.85 11.55
CA ALA A 122 4.16 16.80 11.97
C ALA A 122 3.32 16.29 13.15
N ILE A 123 3.25 14.98 13.35
CA ILE A 123 2.47 14.32 14.42
C ILE A 123 2.96 14.71 15.83
N PRO A 124 4.26 14.68 16.16
CA PRO A 124 4.73 15.09 17.49
C PRO A 124 4.52 16.60 17.77
N VAL A 125 4.67 17.46 16.76
CA VAL A 125 4.54 18.93 16.90
C VAL A 125 3.10 19.38 17.17
N VAL A 126 2.11 18.66 16.63
CA VAL A 126 0.70 18.96 16.89
C VAL A 126 0.28 18.51 18.29
N LEU A 127 0.82 17.38 18.78
CA LEU A 127 0.53 16.88 20.13
C LEU A 127 1.08 17.81 21.22
N GLU A 128 2.26 18.40 21.03
CA GLU A 128 2.86 19.39 21.96
C GLU A 128 2.09 20.73 22.03
N LYS A 129 1.23 21.02 21.05
CA LYS A 129 0.39 22.24 21.06
C LYS A 129 -1.01 22.00 21.62
N VAL A 130 -1.41 20.75 21.84
CA VAL A 130 -2.76 20.36 22.26
C VAL A 130 -2.77 19.83 23.70
N PHE A 131 -1.65 19.33 24.20
CA PHE A 131 -1.41 18.95 25.60
C PHE A 131 -0.44 19.92 26.27
#